data_AF-A0AAF0B2B4-F1
#
_entry.id   AF-A0AAF0B2B4-F1
#
_cell.length_a   1.000
_cell.length_b   1.000
_cell.length_c   1.000
_cell.angle_alpha   90.00
_cell.angle_beta   90.00
_cell.angle_gamma   90.00
#
_symmetry.space_group_name_H-M   'P 1'
#
loop_
_entity.id
_entity.type
_entity.pdbx_description
1 polymer ?
#
loop_
_entity_poly.entity_id
_entity_poly.type
_entity_poly.pdbx_seq_one_letter_code
_entity_poly.pdbx_strand_id
1 'polypeptide(L)'
;MPIVRVPINCGHYWILCGVNIGYYLFHPKYKPYNLGSKPHIVYSIFFVLLVLEFLNLKCHLILKNLRPRGTKTRGIPYGYGFNYISCANYFYESLIWIIFSLITNTLTGEKSNYFFLINVYNEA
;
A
#
# COMPACT_ATOMS: atom_id res chain seq x y z
N MET A 1 3.88 -2.87 -19.99
CA MET A 1 2.66 -2.02 -19.93
C MET A 1 2.65 -1.18 -21.19
N PRO A 2 1.51 -0.93 -21.85
CA PRO A 2 1.45 0.01 -22.97
C PRO A 2 1.86 1.41 -22.51
N ILE A 3 2.74 2.08 -23.25
CA ILE A 3 3.26 3.44 -22.92
C ILE A 3 2.13 4.45 -22.72
N VAL A 4 1.02 4.28 -23.45
CA VAL A 4 -0.16 5.17 -23.39
C VAL A 4 -0.81 5.21 -22.00
N ARG A 5 -0.67 4.16 -21.19
CA ARG A 5 -1.21 4.12 -19.81
C ARG A 5 -0.27 4.73 -18.77
N VAL A 6 1.01 4.94 -19.11
CA VAL A 6 2.00 5.47 -18.17
C VAL A 6 1.62 6.87 -17.67
N PRO A 7 1.23 7.85 -18.53
CA PRO A 7 0.82 9.17 -18.06
C PRO A 7 -0.41 9.13 -17.14
N ILE A 8 -1.38 8.24 -17.42
CA ILE A 8 -2.60 8.09 -16.61
C ILE A 8 -2.26 7.51 -15.23
N ASN A 9 -1.46 6.44 -15.19
CA ASN A 9 -1.01 5.85 -13.92
C ASN A 9 -0.16 6.85 -13.13
N CYS A 10 0.77 7.55 -13.77
CA CYS A 10 1.56 8.59 -13.11
C CYS A 10 0.64 9.70 -12.56
N GLY A 11 -0.28 10.23 -13.37
CA GLY A 11 -1.23 11.26 -12.93
C GLY A 11 -2.05 10.81 -11.72
N HIS A 12 -2.53 9.56 -11.73
CA HIS A 12 -3.23 8.96 -10.59
C HIS A 12 -2.38 9.00 -9.31
N TYR A 13 -1.14 8.48 -9.35
CA TYR A 13 -0.28 8.46 -8.17
C TYR A 13 0.14 9.87 -7.70
N TRP A 14 0.52 10.75 -8.63
CA TRP A 14 0.98 12.09 -8.29
C TRP A 14 -0.13 12.97 -7.71
N ILE A 15 -1.32 12.92 -8.29
CA ILE A 15 -2.43 13.80 -7.90
C ILE A 15 -3.23 13.18 -6.74
N LEU A 16 -3.71 11.94 -6.89
CA LEU A 16 -4.60 11.31 -5.91
C LEU A 16 -3.87 10.84 -4.66
N CYS A 17 -2.63 10.38 -4.77
CA CYS A 17 -1.82 10.06 -3.60
C CYS A 17 -0.99 11.28 -3.17
N GLY A 18 -0.08 11.78 -4.02
CA GLY A 18 0.89 12.82 -3.62
C GLY A 18 0.25 14.13 -3.16
N VAL A 19 -0.46 14.83 -4.05
CA VAL A 19 -1.05 16.14 -3.75
C VAL A 19 -2.17 16.03 -2.72
N ASN A 20 -3.05 15.04 -2.84
CA ASN A 20 -4.20 14.90 -1.96
C ASN A 20 -3.78 14.59 -0.51
N ILE A 21 -2.94 13.56 -0.30
CA ILE A 21 -2.47 13.20 1.04
C ILE A 21 -1.63 14.34 1.64
N GLY A 22 -0.76 14.95 0.83
CA GLY A 22 0.05 16.10 1.26
C GLY A 22 -0.78 17.30 1.69
N TYR A 23 -1.83 17.65 0.93
CA TYR A 23 -2.73 18.75 1.28
C TYR A 23 -3.33 18.57 2.67
N TYR A 24 -3.89 17.40 2.98
CA TYR A 24 -4.54 17.17 4.27
C TYR A 24 -3.56 17.05 5.45
N LEU A 25 -2.37 16.47 5.23
CA LEU A 25 -1.34 16.36 6.28
C LEU A 25 -0.72 17.71 6.64
N PHE A 26 -0.48 18.58 5.66
CA PHE A 26 0.16 19.87 5.87
C PHE A 26 -0.85 21.02 6.05
N HIS A 27 -2.15 20.75 6.01
CA HIS A 27 -3.16 21.77 6.20
C HIS A 27 -3.07 22.39 7.62
N PRO A 28 -3.18 23.72 7.80
CA PRO A 28 -3.05 24.36 9.12
C PRO A 28 -4.07 23.90 10.17
N LYS A 29 -5.21 23.34 9.73
CA LYS A 29 -6.24 22.77 10.62
C LYS A 29 -6.07 21.27 10.88
N TYR A 30 -5.00 20.65 10.39
CA TYR A 30 -4.69 19.26 10.66
C TYR A 30 -4.54 19.04 12.16
N LYS A 31 -5.30 18.08 12.69
CA LYS A 31 -5.20 17.67 14.09
C LYS A 31 -4.73 16.22 14.09
N PRO A 32 -3.46 15.96 14.42
CA PRO A 32 -3.01 14.58 14.56
C PRO A 32 -3.82 13.90 15.66
N TYR A 33 -3.99 12.59 15.53
CA TYR A 33 -4.52 11.81 16.65
C TYR A 33 -3.58 11.99 17.86
N ASN A 34 -4.15 11.98 19.08
CA ASN A 34 -3.47 12.35 20.31
C ASN A 34 -2.44 11.28 20.80
N LEU A 35 -1.66 10.71 19.87
CA LEU A 35 -0.57 9.76 20.12
C LEU A 35 0.70 10.44 20.67
N GLY A 36 0.83 11.76 20.55
CA GLY A 36 2.00 12.51 21.03
C GLY A 36 2.26 12.31 22.53
N SER A 37 1.21 12.05 23.31
CA SER A 37 1.33 11.77 24.75
C SER A 37 1.75 10.33 25.08
N LYS A 38 1.86 9.45 24.07
CA LYS A 38 2.18 8.02 24.21
C LYS A 38 3.15 7.56 23.10
N PRO A 39 4.43 8.00 23.14
CA PRO A 39 5.41 7.73 22.08
C PRO A 39 5.63 6.22 21.82
N HIS A 40 5.50 5.38 22.84
CA HIS A 40 5.62 3.92 22.71
C HIS A 40 4.61 3.31 21.73
N ILE A 41 3.40 3.88 21.64
CA ILE A 41 2.37 3.41 20.70
C ILE A 41 2.78 3.75 19.27
N VAL A 42 3.30 4.95 19.04
CA VAL A 42 3.79 5.37 17.71
C VAL A 42 4.91 4.44 17.23
N TYR A 43 5.90 4.16 18.09
CA TYR A 43 7.01 3.26 17.76
C TYR A 43 6.53 1.82 17.50
N SER A 44 5.56 1.34 18.28
CA SER A 44 4.99 0.01 18.09
C SER A 44 4.28 -0.11 16.73
N ILE A 45 3.48 0.89 16.36
CA ILE A 45 2.78 0.89 15.09
C ILE A 45 3.77 1.03 13.92
N PHE A 46 4.79 1.88 14.06
CA PHE A 46 5.85 2.00 13.06
C PHE A 46 6.60 0.67 12.86
N PHE A 47 6.89 -0.06 13.94
CA PHE A 47 7.49 -1.38 13.85
C PHE A 47 6.58 -2.38 13.12
N VAL A 48 5.28 -2.37 13.38
CA VAL A 48 4.30 -3.19 12.66
C VAL A 48 4.31 -2.86 11.16
N LEU A 49 4.33 -1.58 10.79
CA LEU A 49 4.42 -1.14 9.40
C LEU A 49 5.69 -1.65 8.72
N LEU A 50 6.84 -1.60 9.39
CA LEU A 50 8.11 -2.14 8.87
C LEU A 50 8.03 -3.65 8.63
N VAL A 51 7.41 -4.39 9.56
CA VAL A 51 7.20 -5.82 9.37
C VAL A 51 6.33 -6.07 8.15
N LEU A 52 5.17 -5.40 8.03
CA LEU A 52 4.28 -5.56 6.88
C LEU A 52 4.96 -5.22 5.56
N GLU A 53 5.75 -4.15 5.52
CA GLU A 53 6.53 -3.75 4.33
C GLU A 53 7.56 -4.81 3.96
N PHE A 54 8.21 -5.43 4.96
CA PHE A 54 9.11 -6.56 4.73
C PHE A 54 8.36 -7.78 4.20
N LEU A 55 7.18 -8.10 4.73
CA LEU A 55 6.35 -9.20 4.22
C LEU A 55 5.92 -8.95 2.76
N ASN A 56 5.54 -7.69 2.47
CA ASN A 56 5.23 -7.24 1.13
C ASN A 56 6.42 -7.44 0.17
N LEU A 57 7.61 -6.95 0.56
CA LEU A 57 8.84 -7.13 -0.21
C LEU A 57 9.15 -8.61 -0.48
N LYS A 58 8.95 -9.49 0.51
CA LYS A 58 9.12 -10.94 0.32
C LYS A 58 8.18 -11.49 -0.74
N CYS A 59 6.91 -11.08 -0.75
CA CYS A 59 5.95 -11.47 -1.78
C CYS A 59 6.39 -10.99 -3.16
N HIS A 60 6.86 -9.75 -3.28
CA HIS A 60 7.41 -9.20 -4.52
C HIS A 60 8.63 -9.98 -5.04
N LEU A 61 9.54 -10.39 -4.16
CA LEU A 61 10.71 -11.20 -4.53
C LEU A 61 10.29 -12.57 -5.08
N ILE A 62 9.29 -13.21 -4.47
CA ILE A 62 8.72 -14.48 -4.98
C ILE A 62 8.12 -14.25 -6.37
N LEU A 63 7.25 -13.25 -6.52
CA LEU A 63 6.60 -12.94 -7.81
C LEU A 63 7.61 -12.57 -8.91
N LYS A 64 8.69 -11.86 -8.55
CA LYS A 64 9.79 -11.52 -9.47
C LYS A 64 10.47 -12.78 -9.99
N ASN A 65 10.74 -13.75 -9.12
CA ASN A 65 11.43 -14.99 -9.49
C ASN A 65 10.57 -15.89 -10.40
N LEU A 66 9.24 -15.72 -10.41
CA LEU A 66 8.33 -16.43 -11.32
C LEU A 66 8.34 -15.90 -12.76
N ARG A 67 9.06 -14.80 -13.04
CA ARG A 67 9.18 -14.19 -14.37
C ARG A 67 10.65 -14.14 -14.83
N PRO A 68 11.19 -15.25 -15.38
CA PRO A 68 12.52 -15.24 -15.96
C PRO A 68 12.62 -14.23 -17.10
N ARG A 69 13.72 -13.46 -17.15
CA ARG A 69 13.93 -12.44 -18.19
C ARG A 69 13.87 -13.07 -19.59
N GLY A 70 13.13 -12.43 -20.50
CA GLY A 70 12.99 -12.88 -21.89
C GLY A 70 11.94 -13.98 -22.12
N THR A 71 11.29 -14.48 -21.07
CA THR A 71 10.24 -15.51 -21.20
C THR A 71 8.85 -14.93 -20.89
N LYS A 72 7.81 -15.53 -21.46
CA LYS A 72 6.40 -15.24 -21.12
C LYS A 72 5.80 -16.24 -20.13
N THR A 73 6.61 -17.17 -19.62
CA THR A 73 6.16 -18.20 -18.68
C THR A 73 5.70 -17.57 -17.37
N ARG A 74 4.56 -18.04 -16.84
CA ARG A 74 4.07 -17.66 -15.51
C ARG A 74 4.00 -18.90 -14.63
N GLY A 75 4.73 -18.88 -13.53
CA GLY A 75 4.59 -19.89 -12.49
C GLY A 75 3.51 -19.52 -11.47
N ILE A 76 3.05 -20.51 -10.71
CA ILE A 76 2.14 -20.31 -9.58
C ILE A 76 2.99 -19.94 -8.35
N PRO A 77 2.66 -18.85 -7.63
CA PRO A 77 3.38 -18.47 -6.42
C PRO A 77 3.07 -19.42 -5.27
N TYR A 78 4.10 -19.80 -4.51
CA TYR A 78 3.97 -20.64 -3.30
C TYR A 78 4.81 -20.05 -2.16
N GLY A 79 4.39 -20.31 -0.92
CA GLY A 79 5.10 -19.95 0.30
C GLY A 79 4.75 -18.58 0.89
N TYR A 80 5.12 -18.40 2.16
CA TYR A 80 5.04 -17.18 3.00
C TYR A 80 3.64 -16.61 3.24
N GLY A 81 2.92 -16.21 2.19
CA GLY A 81 1.52 -15.78 2.23
C GLY A 81 0.67 -16.39 1.12
N PHE A 82 1.30 -16.84 0.02
CA PHE A 82 0.62 -17.43 -1.13
C PHE A 82 0.01 -18.80 -0.85
N ASN A 83 0.37 -19.44 0.27
CA ASN A 83 -0.27 -20.68 0.71
C ASN A 83 -1.70 -20.47 1.22
N TYR A 84 -2.05 -19.23 1.61
CA TYR A 84 -3.34 -18.89 2.22
C TYR A 84 -4.16 -17.95 1.34
N ILE A 85 -3.50 -17.02 0.64
CA ILE A 85 -4.15 -15.94 -0.10
C ILE A 85 -3.52 -15.84 -1.48
N SER A 86 -4.34 -15.82 -2.53
CA SER A 86 -3.88 -15.76 -3.93
C SER A 86 -3.01 -14.53 -4.20
N CYS A 87 -3.37 -13.39 -3.61
CA CYS A 87 -2.72 -12.11 -3.80
C CYS A 87 -2.09 -11.59 -2.49
N ALA A 88 -1.17 -12.38 -1.91
CA ALA A 88 -0.54 -12.06 -0.62
C ALA A 88 0.13 -10.67 -0.58
N ASN A 89 0.73 -10.22 -1.70
CA ASN A 89 1.26 -8.86 -1.83
C ASN A 89 0.19 -7.80 -1.53
N TYR A 90 -0.91 -7.81 -2.30
CA TYR A 90 -2.00 -6.83 -2.16
C TYR A 90 -2.65 -6.87 -0.78
N PHE A 91 -2.68 -8.03 -0.13
CA PHE A 91 -3.16 -8.15 1.24
C PHE A 91 -2.30 -7.34 2.22
N TYR A 92 -0.96 -7.51 2.18
CA TYR A 92 -0.06 -6.75 3.06
C TYR A 92 -0.08 -5.25 2.74
N GLU A 93 -0.11 -4.88 1.46
CA GLU A 93 -0.21 -3.48 1.04
C GLU A 93 -1.52 -2.84 1.55
N SER A 94 -2.64 -3.55 1.47
CA SER A 94 -3.93 -3.06 2.00
C SER A 94 -3.87 -2.82 3.52
N LEU A 95 -3.24 -3.72 4.28
CA LEU A 95 -3.07 -3.56 5.72
C LEU A 95 -2.21 -2.32 6.06
N ILE A 96 -1.14 -2.09 5.31
CA ILE A 96 -0.28 -0.90 5.47
C ILE A 96 -1.08 0.38 5.28
N TRP A 97 -1.89 0.47 4.21
CA TRP A 97 -2.71 1.64 3.93
C TRP A 97 -3.82 1.86 4.97
N ILE A 98 -4.44 0.78 5.47
CA ILE A 98 -5.42 0.88 6.58
C ILE A 98 -4.76 1.46 7.83
N ILE A 99 -3.61 0.93 8.24
CA ILE A 99 -2.88 1.41 9.42
C ILE A 99 -2.45 2.87 9.22
N PHE A 100 -1.91 3.22 8.05
CA PHE A 100 -1.52 4.59 7.70
C PHE A 100 -2.71 5.56 7.80
N SER A 101 -3.87 5.17 7.24
CA SER A 101 -5.11 5.93 7.32
C SER A 101 -5.53 6.18 8.78
N LEU A 102 -5.47 5.15 9.63
CA LEU A 102 -5.88 5.25 11.04
C LEU A 102 -4.97 6.18 11.85
N ILE A 103 -3.65 6.13 11.62
CA ILE A 103 -2.68 6.98 12.33
C ILE A 103 -2.81 8.44 11.90
N THR A 104 -2.93 8.67 10.58
CA THR A 104 -2.96 10.03 10.04
C THR A 104 -4.27 10.75 10.34
N ASN A 105 -5.37 10.04 10.62
CA ASN A 105 -6.66 10.64 11.01
C ASN A 105 -7.08 11.77 10.05
N THR A 106 -6.88 11.53 8.75
CA THR A 106 -7.27 12.45 7.68
C THR A 106 -8.52 11.92 6.99
N LEU A 107 -9.45 12.81 6.61
CA LEU A 107 -10.67 12.47 5.83
C LEU A 107 -10.35 11.73 4.53
N THR A 108 -9.12 11.89 4.02
CA THR A 108 -8.55 11.22 2.86
C THR A 108 -8.35 9.73 3.09
N GLY A 109 -8.10 9.29 4.33
CA GLY A 109 -7.89 7.88 4.66
C GLY A 109 -9.16 7.04 4.56
N GLU A 110 -10.29 7.51 5.11
CA GLU A 110 -11.53 6.74 5.10
C GLU A 110 -12.17 6.61 3.71
N LYS A 111 -12.14 7.68 2.89
CA LYS A 111 -12.70 7.63 1.52
C LYS A 111 -11.75 7.02 0.49
N SER A 112 -10.43 7.11 0.70
CA SER A 112 -9.45 6.47 -0.19
C SER A 112 -9.33 4.96 0.06
N ASN A 113 -9.69 4.46 1.26
CA ASN A 113 -9.76 3.02 1.53
C ASN A 113 -10.70 2.30 0.56
N TYR A 114 -11.88 2.85 0.27
CA TYR A 114 -12.80 2.25 -0.71
C TYR A 114 -12.28 2.32 -2.15
N PHE A 115 -11.64 3.43 -2.53
CA PHE A 115 -11.14 3.61 -3.89
C PHE A 115 -9.88 2.77 -4.19
N PHE A 116 -8.99 2.60 -3.21
CA PHE A 116 -7.80 1.75 -3.36
C PHE A 116 -8.16 0.26 -3.31
N LEU A 117 -9.07 -0.17 -2.41
CA LEU A 117 -9.59 -1.54 -2.41
C LEU A 117 -10.27 -1.89 -3.74
N ILE A 118 -11.02 -0.96 -4.35
CA ILE A 118 -11.65 -1.17 -5.67
C ILE A 118 -10.60 -1.26 -6.79
N ASN A 119 -9.53 -0.45 -6.77
CA ASN A 119 -8.48 -0.53 -7.78
C ASN A 119 -7.62 -1.80 -7.64
N VAL A 120 -7.30 -2.21 -6.40
CA VAL A 120 -6.61 -3.47 -6.13
C VAL A 120 -7.43 -4.68 -6.59
N TYR A 121 -8.75 -4.65 -6.43
CA TYR A 121 -9.65 -5.68 -6.97
C TYR A 121 -9.77 -5.67 -8.49
N ASN A 122 -9.73 -4.50 -9.13
CA ASN A 122 -9.82 -4.38 -10.60
C ASN A 122 -8.51 -4.71 -11.33
N GLU A 123 -7.39 -4.79 -10.61
CA GLU A 123 -6.08 -5.20 -11.15
C GLU A 123 -5.74 -6.69 -10.91
N ALA A 124 -6.61 -7.45 -10.22
CA ALA A 124 -6.52 -8.89 -10.00
C ALA A 124 -7.21 -9.69 -11.12
#